data_AF-A0AAU1I7H9-F1
#
_entry.id   AF-A0AAU1I7H9-F1
#
_cell.length_a   1.000
_cell.length_b   1.000
_cell.length_c   1.000
_cell.angle_alpha   90.00
_cell.angle_beta   90.00
_cell.angle_gamma   90.00
#
_symmetry.space_group_name_H-M   'P 1'
#
loop_
_entity.id
_entity.type
_entity.pdbx_description
1 polymer ?
#
loop_
_entity_poly.entity_id
_entity_poly.type
_entity_poly.pdbx_seq_one_letter_code
_entity_poly.pdbx_strand_id
1 'polypeptide(L)'
;MKVGCIGLGDIAQKAYLPVLGVQPGVELHLQTRTPATLARVADGLHLPAERRHTDLDSLLAQGLDAAFVHAPTVVHPEIVTRLLEAGVPTYVDKPLAYQLADSERLVALAEQRNVSLAVGFNRRYAPGYAQCADHPRELILMQKNRIGLPEEPRSMILDDFIHVVDTLRFLAPGPVDDVTVRARVEGGLLHHVVLQLAGDGFTALGVMNRLSGSAEEILEVSGQDTKRQVLNLAEVVDHKGQPTVRRRGDWVPVARQRGIEQVVLAFLDAVRAGKVLSARDALATHELCERVVRAVQEQGA
;
A
#
# COMPACT_ATOMS: atom_id res chain seq x y z
N MET A 1 4.88 24.09 -2.44
CA MET A 1 4.36 22.95 -3.22
C MET A 1 2.90 22.76 -2.85
N LYS A 2 1.97 23.00 -3.77
CA LYS A 2 0.53 22.80 -3.60
C LYS A 2 0.20 21.31 -3.72
N VAL A 3 -0.32 20.73 -2.65
CA VAL A 3 -0.64 19.30 -2.57
C VAL A 3 -2.13 19.12 -2.33
N GLY A 4 -2.81 18.40 -3.21
CA GLY A 4 -4.20 17.99 -3.03
C GLY A 4 -4.30 16.68 -2.23
N CYS A 5 -5.16 16.62 -1.23
CA CYS A 5 -5.55 15.38 -0.55
C CYS A 5 -7.04 15.11 -0.82
N ILE A 6 -7.30 14.09 -1.65
CA ILE A 6 -8.60 13.72 -2.19
C ILE A 6 -9.12 12.51 -1.43
N GLY A 7 -10.31 12.63 -0.84
CA GLY A 7 -10.90 11.61 0.02
C GLY A 7 -10.40 11.72 1.45
N LEU A 8 -11.27 12.20 2.34
CA LEU A 8 -10.94 12.47 3.74
C LEU A 8 -11.48 11.37 4.68
N GLY A 9 -11.39 10.12 4.23
CA GLY A 9 -11.79 8.96 5.02
C GLY A 9 -10.85 8.65 6.18
N ASP A 10 -11.05 7.48 6.78
CA ASP A 10 -10.29 7.01 7.94
C ASP A 10 -8.79 6.97 7.70
N ILE A 11 -8.36 6.40 6.58
CA ILE A 11 -6.93 6.23 6.29
C ILE A 11 -6.24 7.59 6.07
N ALA A 12 -6.90 8.51 5.36
CA ALA A 12 -6.39 9.87 5.17
C ALA A 12 -6.17 10.56 6.52
N GLN A 13 -7.19 10.55 7.40
CA GLN A 13 -7.12 11.19 8.71
C GLN A 13 -6.11 10.52 9.67
N LYS A 14 -6.04 9.19 9.68
CA LYS A 14 -5.18 8.43 10.62
C LYS A 14 -3.72 8.37 10.19
N ALA A 15 -3.44 8.34 8.88
CA ALA A 15 -2.11 8.00 8.37
C ALA A 15 -1.46 9.12 7.54
N TYR A 16 -2.22 9.78 6.67
CA TYR A 16 -1.64 10.68 5.66
C TYR A 16 -1.69 12.17 6.06
N LEU A 17 -2.82 12.67 6.56
CA LEU A 17 -2.96 14.05 7.02
C LEU A 17 -2.00 14.42 8.16
N PRO A 18 -1.70 13.54 9.14
CA PRO A 18 -0.69 13.83 10.17
C PRO A 18 0.72 13.99 9.60
N VAL A 19 1.01 13.37 8.44
CA VAL A 19 2.29 13.51 7.75
C VAL A 19 2.27 14.77 6.88
N LEU A 20 1.27 14.91 6.01
CA LEU A 20 1.16 16.01 5.04
C LEU A 20 1.00 17.37 5.71
N GLY A 21 0.18 17.45 6.76
CA GLY A 21 -0.14 18.70 7.46
C GLY A 21 1.03 19.34 8.20
N VAL A 22 2.11 18.59 8.44
CA VAL A 22 3.32 19.09 9.11
C VAL A 22 4.52 19.23 8.17
N GLN A 23 4.37 18.94 6.87
CA GLN A 23 5.48 19.02 5.94
C GLN A 23 5.85 20.47 5.61
N PRO A 24 7.10 20.90 5.84
CA PRO A 24 7.54 22.23 5.47
C PRO A 24 7.38 22.49 3.97
N GLY A 25 6.87 23.67 3.62
CA GLY A 25 6.68 24.09 2.24
C GLY A 25 5.55 23.38 1.49
N VAL A 26 4.77 22.52 2.15
CA VAL A 26 3.53 21.96 1.61
C VAL A 26 2.37 22.92 1.88
N GLU A 27 1.73 23.35 0.82
CA GLU A 27 0.45 24.04 0.84
C GLU A 27 -0.65 23.01 0.61
N LEU A 28 -1.32 22.57 1.68
CA LEU A 28 -2.28 21.46 1.64
C LEU A 28 -3.69 21.93 1.25
N HIS A 29 -4.22 21.39 0.16
CA HIS A 29 -5.61 21.53 -0.27
C HIS A 29 -6.37 20.23 0.03
N LEU A 30 -7.56 20.32 0.60
CA LEU A 30 -8.41 19.16 0.91
C LEU A 30 -9.59 19.08 -0.05
N GLN A 31 -9.92 17.86 -0.48
CA GLN A 31 -11.09 17.62 -1.30
C GLN A 31 -11.88 16.40 -0.79
N THR A 32 -13.20 16.59 -0.66
CA THR A 32 -14.15 15.50 -0.50
C THR A 32 -15.55 15.95 -0.92
N ARG A 33 -16.36 15.02 -1.42
CA ARG A 33 -17.76 15.27 -1.80
C ARG A 33 -18.68 15.48 -0.59
N THR A 34 -18.19 15.29 0.63
CA THR A 34 -18.99 15.41 1.87
C THR A 34 -18.66 16.71 2.61
N PRO A 35 -19.47 17.79 2.48
CA PRO A 35 -19.15 19.11 3.04
C PRO A 35 -18.93 19.10 4.55
N ALA A 36 -19.70 18.31 5.30
CA ALA A 36 -19.53 18.19 6.75
C ALA A 36 -18.17 17.59 7.14
N THR A 37 -17.69 16.59 6.39
CA THR A 37 -16.36 16.02 6.59
C THR A 37 -15.27 17.02 6.24
N LEU A 38 -15.44 17.74 5.12
CA LEU A 38 -14.51 18.78 4.69
C LEU A 38 -14.34 19.86 5.75
N ALA A 39 -15.45 20.41 6.25
CA ALA A 39 -15.45 21.43 7.30
C ALA A 39 -14.72 20.93 8.55
N ARG A 40 -15.15 19.79 9.10
CA ARG A 40 -14.56 19.21 10.33
C ARG A 40 -13.05 18.98 10.21
N VAL A 41 -12.60 18.38 9.10
CA VAL A 41 -11.18 18.04 8.91
C VAL A 41 -10.35 19.30 8.63
N ALA A 42 -10.85 20.21 7.79
CA ALA A 42 -10.16 21.46 7.48
C ALA A 42 -10.06 22.38 8.70
N ASP A 43 -11.10 22.46 9.54
CA ASP A 43 -11.09 23.23 10.78
C ASP A 43 -10.07 22.67 11.77
N GLY A 44 -10.00 21.34 11.92
CA GLY A 44 -9.00 20.68 12.77
C GLY A 44 -7.55 20.88 12.29
N LEU A 45 -7.35 21.20 11.02
CA LEU A 45 -6.04 21.53 10.43
C LEU A 45 -5.84 23.05 10.24
N HIS A 46 -6.80 23.87 10.69
CA HIS A 46 -6.80 25.33 10.54
C HIS A 46 -6.58 25.82 9.09
N LEU A 47 -7.14 25.10 8.10
CA LEU A 47 -7.00 25.45 6.69
C LEU A 47 -8.00 26.53 6.28
N PRO A 48 -7.60 27.57 5.52
CA PRO A 48 -8.51 28.62 5.09
C PRO A 48 -9.46 28.14 3.98
N ALA A 49 -10.50 28.91 3.65
CA ALA A 49 -11.59 28.48 2.77
C ALA A 49 -11.11 28.13 1.35
N GLU A 50 -10.13 28.86 0.81
CA GLU A 50 -9.52 28.64 -0.50
C GLU A 50 -8.80 27.28 -0.64
N ARG A 51 -8.50 26.61 0.48
CA ARG A 51 -7.89 25.28 0.51
C ARG A 51 -8.91 24.15 0.73
N ARG A 52 -10.21 24.45 0.65
CA ARG A 52 -11.30 23.50 0.89
C ARG A 52 -12.13 23.34 -0.39
N HIS A 53 -12.18 22.12 -0.93
CA HIS A 53 -12.78 21.82 -2.23
C HIS A 53 -13.84 20.73 -2.10
N THR A 54 -15.05 20.96 -2.64
CA THR A 54 -16.14 19.96 -2.60
C THR A 54 -16.17 19.07 -3.84
N ASP A 55 -15.47 19.47 -4.89
CA ASP A 55 -15.41 18.79 -6.18
C ASP A 55 -13.97 18.80 -6.71
N LEU A 56 -13.69 17.97 -7.71
CA LEU A 56 -12.35 17.83 -8.26
C LEU A 56 -11.95 19.03 -9.14
N ASP A 57 -12.91 19.70 -9.77
CA ASP A 57 -12.64 20.80 -10.71
C ASP A 57 -12.11 22.04 -9.98
N SER A 58 -12.74 22.41 -8.85
CA SER A 58 -12.28 23.49 -7.96
C SER A 58 -10.88 23.23 -7.40
N LEU A 59 -10.58 21.96 -7.07
CA LEU A 59 -9.24 21.55 -6.64
C LEU A 59 -8.22 21.67 -7.79
N LEU A 60 -8.54 21.14 -8.97
CA LEU A 60 -7.64 21.15 -10.13
C LEU A 60 -7.32 22.58 -10.59
N ALA A 61 -8.28 23.52 -10.47
CA ALA A 61 -8.09 24.93 -10.79
C ALA A 61 -7.00 25.62 -9.95
N GLN A 62 -6.55 25.00 -8.85
CA GLN A 62 -5.47 25.54 -8.01
C GLN A 62 -4.07 25.37 -8.61
N GLY A 63 -3.92 24.55 -9.67
CA GLY A 63 -2.62 24.21 -10.25
C GLY A 63 -1.76 23.43 -9.26
N LEU A 64 -2.17 22.20 -8.95
CA LEU A 64 -1.49 21.33 -7.98
C LEU A 64 -0.13 20.86 -8.50
N ASP A 65 0.84 20.79 -7.59
CA ASP A 65 2.14 20.16 -7.85
C ASP A 65 2.10 18.64 -7.62
N ALA A 66 1.19 18.17 -6.74
CA ALA A 66 0.97 16.77 -6.47
C ALA A 66 -0.43 16.50 -5.90
N ALA A 67 -0.91 15.27 -6.04
CA ALA A 67 -2.17 14.82 -5.45
C ALA A 67 -2.03 13.46 -4.75
N PHE A 68 -2.73 13.32 -3.62
CA PHE A 68 -2.90 12.07 -2.87
C PHE A 68 -4.36 11.66 -2.94
N VAL A 69 -4.64 10.44 -3.42
CA VAL A 69 -5.98 9.88 -3.58
C VAL A 69 -6.19 8.78 -2.55
N HIS A 70 -7.09 9.06 -1.60
CA HIS A 70 -7.54 8.18 -0.52
C HIS A 70 -9.08 8.03 -0.52
N ALA A 71 -9.70 8.27 -1.68
CA ALA A 71 -11.11 8.04 -1.90
C ALA A 71 -11.42 6.52 -1.90
N PRO A 72 -12.69 6.10 -1.88
CA PRO A 72 -13.02 4.69 -2.08
C PRO A 72 -12.46 4.17 -3.42
N THR A 73 -11.91 2.96 -3.41
CA THR A 73 -11.26 2.33 -4.58
C THR A 73 -12.09 2.41 -5.87
N VAL A 74 -13.43 2.27 -5.76
CA VAL A 74 -14.35 2.30 -6.90
C VAL A 74 -14.28 3.60 -7.73
N VAL A 75 -13.86 4.72 -7.12
CA VAL A 75 -13.71 6.01 -7.82
C VAL A 75 -12.26 6.36 -8.14
N HIS A 76 -11.28 5.50 -7.80
CA HIS A 76 -9.89 5.74 -8.17
C HIS A 76 -9.72 5.93 -9.69
N PRO A 77 -10.28 5.07 -10.58
CA PRO A 77 -10.02 5.22 -12.01
C PRO A 77 -10.47 6.55 -12.58
N GLU A 78 -11.60 7.08 -12.13
CA GLU A 78 -12.11 8.38 -12.56
C GLU A 78 -11.19 9.51 -12.07
N ILE A 79 -10.92 9.58 -10.77
CA ILE A 79 -10.13 10.65 -10.15
C ILE A 79 -8.70 10.66 -10.70
N VAL A 80 -8.06 9.48 -10.78
CA VAL A 80 -6.67 9.35 -11.23
C VAL A 80 -6.55 9.67 -12.71
N THR A 81 -7.51 9.27 -13.56
CA THR A 81 -7.51 9.66 -14.97
C THR A 81 -7.48 11.19 -15.10
N ARG A 82 -8.37 11.89 -14.40
CA ARG A 82 -8.47 13.36 -14.44
C ARG A 82 -7.21 14.06 -13.96
N LEU A 83 -6.56 13.55 -12.90
CA LEU A 83 -5.30 14.09 -12.39
C LEU A 83 -4.14 13.92 -13.38
N LEU A 84 -4.00 12.72 -13.96
CA LEU A 84 -2.96 12.42 -14.94
C LEU A 84 -3.16 13.23 -16.24
N GLU A 85 -4.40 13.41 -16.69
CA GLU A 85 -4.74 14.25 -17.84
C GLU A 85 -4.39 15.72 -17.62
N ALA A 86 -4.53 16.20 -16.37
CA ALA A 86 -4.14 17.53 -15.95
C ALA A 86 -2.62 17.68 -15.70
N GLY A 87 -1.83 16.61 -15.88
CA GLY A 87 -0.39 16.64 -15.67
C GLY A 87 0.04 16.59 -14.20
N VAL A 88 -0.85 16.22 -13.27
CA VAL A 88 -0.58 16.25 -11.83
C VAL A 88 0.03 14.93 -11.37
N PRO A 89 1.28 14.93 -10.84
CA PRO A 89 1.86 13.78 -10.15
C PRO A 89 0.91 13.21 -9.10
N THR A 90 0.61 11.92 -9.18
CA THR A 90 -0.46 11.30 -8.39
C THR A 90 0.05 10.14 -7.55
N TYR A 91 -0.23 10.20 -6.26
CA TYR A 91 -0.14 9.08 -5.32
C TYR A 91 -1.53 8.55 -5.03
N VAL A 92 -1.75 7.23 -5.12
CA VAL A 92 -3.05 6.59 -4.91
C VAL A 92 -2.91 5.51 -3.85
N ASP A 93 -3.83 5.44 -2.90
CA ASP A 93 -3.84 4.33 -1.96
C ASP A 93 -4.10 2.99 -2.68
N LYS A 94 -3.62 1.88 -2.10
CA LYS A 94 -3.83 0.56 -2.70
C LYS A 94 -5.25 0.03 -2.42
N PRO A 95 -5.83 -0.76 -3.35
CA PRO A 95 -5.31 -1.06 -4.69
C PRO A 95 -5.54 0.14 -5.64
N LEU A 96 -4.77 0.19 -6.74
CA LEU A 96 -4.93 1.24 -7.76
C LEU A 96 -6.35 1.25 -8.34
N ALA A 97 -6.90 0.08 -8.63
CA ALA A 97 -8.29 -0.15 -9.00
C ALA A 97 -8.71 -1.57 -8.57
N TYR A 98 -10.01 -1.88 -8.62
CA TYR A 98 -10.49 -3.25 -8.40
C TYR A 98 -10.33 -4.16 -9.62
N GLN A 99 -10.36 -3.58 -10.82
CA GLN A 99 -10.22 -4.30 -12.08
C GLN A 99 -8.82 -4.08 -12.64
N LEU A 100 -8.15 -5.16 -13.06
CA LEU A 100 -6.82 -5.07 -13.62
C LEU A 100 -6.77 -4.18 -14.88
N ALA A 101 -7.79 -4.26 -15.73
CA ALA A 101 -7.88 -3.44 -16.94
C ALA A 101 -7.87 -1.93 -16.64
N ASP A 102 -8.47 -1.50 -15.52
CA ASP A 102 -8.39 -0.11 -15.08
C ASP A 102 -6.97 0.26 -14.62
N SER A 103 -6.33 -0.61 -13.83
CA SER A 103 -4.93 -0.40 -13.43
C SER A 103 -4.00 -0.31 -14.64
N GLU A 104 -4.12 -1.23 -15.62
CA GLU A 104 -3.35 -1.21 -16.87
C GLU A 104 -3.53 0.10 -17.62
N ARG A 105 -4.79 0.55 -17.78
CA ARG A 105 -5.13 1.81 -18.46
C ARG A 105 -4.51 3.01 -17.76
N LEU A 106 -4.57 3.08 -16.42
CA LEU A 106 -4.02 4.19 -15.64
C LEU A 106 -2.49 4.23 -15.70
N VAL A 107 -1.82 3.08 -15.60
CA VAL A 107 -0.36 3.00 -15.74
C VAL A 107 0.07 3.42 -17.14
N ALA A 108 -0.59 2.91 -18.18
CA ALA A 108 -0.31 3.30 -19.56
C ALA A 108 -0.53 4.82 -19.78
N LEU A 109 -1.60 5.39 -19.23
CA LEU A 109 -1.87 6.83 -19.31
C LEU A 109 -0.78 7.65 -18.63
N ALA A 110 -0.34 7.26 -17.43
CA ALA A 110 0.73 7.96 -16.71
C ALA A 110 2.04 7.98 -17.51
N GLU A 111 2.38 6.86 -18.16
CA GLU A 111 3.56 6.74 -19.02
C GLU A 111 3.44 7.59 -20.29
N GLN A 112 2.29 7.53 -20.96
CA GLN A 112 2.02 8.34 -22.15
C GLN A 112 2.09 9.84 -21.87
N ARG A 113 1.62 10.26 -20.69
CA ARG A 113 1.67 11.66 -20.25
C ARG A 113 3.02 12.06 -19.62
N ASN A 114 3.90 11.09 -19.36
CA ASN A 114 5.15 11.28 -18.62
C ASN A 114 4.92 11.95 -17.25
N VAL A 115 3.90 11.48 -16.51
CA VAL A 115 3.50 11.97 -15.19
C VAL A 115 3.68 10.87 -14.16
N SER A 116 4.17 11.21 -12.97
CA SER A 116 4.33 10.24 -11.89
C SER A 116 3.00 9.63 -11.46
N LEU A 117 2.96 8.30 -11.40
CA LEU A 117 1.90 7.55 -10.72
C LEU A 117 2.56 6.63 -9.69
N ALA A 118 2.18 6.78 -8.42
CA ALA A 118 2.65 5.95 -7.32
C ALA A 118 1.47 5.30 -6.60
N VAL A 119 1.62 4.04 -6.20
CA VAL A 119 0.61 3.28 -5.44
C VAL A 119 1.11 3.06 -4.02
N GLY A 120 0.21 3.19 -3.03
CA GLY A 120 0.52 3.24 -1.60
C GLY A 120 0.96 1.94 -0.95
N PHE A 121 2.01 1.31 -1.46
CA PHE A 121 2.66 0.14 -0.89
C PHE A 121 3.65 0.51 0.23
N ASN A 122 3.11 1.09 1.29
CA ASN A 122 3.85 1.61 2.45
C ASN A 122 4.76 0.59 3.14
N ARG A 123 4.44 -0.71 3.08
CA ARG A 123 5.24 -1.79 3.71
C ARG A 123 6.66 -1.88 3.17
N ARG A 124 6.89 -1.53 1.89
CA ARG A 124 8.22 -1.46 1.28
C ARG A 124 9.13 -0.43 1.95
N TYR A 125 8.52 0.56 2.61
CA TYR A 125 9.18 1.66 3.29
C TYR A 125 9.12 1.55 4.81
N ALA A 126 8.43 0.55 5.35
CA ALA A 126 8.40 0.31 6.79
C ALA A 126 9.79 -0.13 7.24
N PRO A 127 10.46 0.54 8.21
CA PRO A 127 11.87 0.30 8.51
C PRO A 127 12.21 -1.16 8.78
N GLY A 128 11.36 -1.88 9.54
CA GLY A 128 11.58 -3.29 9.83
C GLY A 128 11.56 -4.18 8.60
N TYR A 129 10.68 -3.91 7.63
CA TYR A 129 10.55 -4.70 6.40
C TYR A 129 11.57 -4.28 5.34
N ALA A 130 11.81 -2.98 5.17
CA ALA A 130 12.80 -2.47 4.24
C ALA A 130 14.20 -3.05 4.53
N GLN A 131 14.56 -3.13 5.82
CA GLN A 131 15.83 -3.73 6.26
C GLN A 131 15.91 -5.25 6.04
N CYS A 132 14.82 -5.94 5.70
CA CYS A 132 14.86 -7.35 5.34
C CYS A 132 15.41 -7.57 3.92
N ALA A 133 15.40 -6.56 3.05
CA ALA A 133 15.95 -6.67 1.70
C ALA A 133 17.47 -6.92 1.70
N ASP A 134 18.17 -6.44 2.74
CA ASP A 134 19.61 -6.62 2.93
C ASP A 134 19.98 -7.94 3.66
N HIS A 135 18.98 -8.73 4.05
CA HIS A 135 19.18 -9.99 4.77
C HIS A 135 19.21 -11.19 3.80
N PRO A 136 19.95 -12.28 4.10
CA PRO A 136 19.76 -13.57 3.44
C PRO A 136 18.28 -13.99 3.47
N ARG A 137 17.75 -14.37 2.32
CA ARG A 137 16.30 -14.54 2.08
C ARG A 137 15.99 -15.75 1.22
N GLU A 138 16.66 -16.85 1.52
CA GLU A 138 16.40 -18.18 0.94
C GLU A 138 14.99 -18.66 1.31
N LEU A 139 14.51 -18.32 2.50
CA LEU A 139 13.13 -18.53 2.92
C LEU A 139 12.51 -17.21 3.42
N ILE A 140 11.34 -16.88 2.90
CA ILE A 140 10.54 -15.72 3.32
C ILE A 140 9.18 -16.23 3.80
N LEU A 141 8.76 -15.87 5.01
CA LEU A 141 7.42 -16.18 5.52
C LEU A 141 6.72 -14.88 5.90
N MET A 142 5.56 -14.61 5.31
CA MET A 142 4.76 -13.42 5.61
C MET A 142 3.36 -13.85 6.02
N GLN A 143 2.98 -13.54 7.25
CA GLN A 143 1.65 -13.80 7.79
C GLN A 143 0.94 -12.49 8.05
N LYS A 144 -0.34 -12.44 7.71
CA LYS A 144 -1.20 -11.32 8.08
C LYS A 144 -2.60 -11.82 8.36
N ASN A 145 -2.91 -11.95 9.64
CA ASN A 145 -4.10 -12.64 10.12
C ASN A 145 -5.14 -11.68 10.68
N ARG A 146 -6.39 -12.15 10.76
CA ARG A 146 -7.55 -11.41 11.30
C ARG A 146 -8.40 -12.30 12.22
N ILE A 147 -9.32 -11.64 12.92
CA ILE A 147 -10.28 -12.25 13.83
C ILE A 147 -11.68 -12.12 13.22
N GLY A 148 -12.34 -13.23 12.94
CA GLY A 148 -13.77 -13.27 12.61
C GLY A 148 -14.17 -12.44 11.38
N LEU A 149 -13.31 -12.35 10.35
CA LEU A 149 -13.52 -11.43 9.24
C LEU A 149 -13.45 -12.10 7.85
N PRO A 150 -14.09 -13.26 7.60
CA PRO A 150 -14.12 -13.84 6.25
C PRO A 150 -14.87 -12.89 5.30
N GLU A 151 -14.39 -12.76 4.07
CA GLU A 151 -14.90 -11.82 3.07
C GLU A 151 -14.94 -12.46 1.68
N GLU A 152 -15.62 -11.84 0.72
CA GLU A 152 -15.60 -12.29 -0.68
C GLU A 152 -14.14 -12.30 -1.19
N PRO A 153 -13.71 -13.34 -1.95
CA PRO A 153 -12.33 -13.52 -2.37
C PRO A 153 -11.66 -12.30 -2.99
N ARG A 154 -12.29 -11.62 -3.97
CA ARG A 154 -11.68 -10.46 -4.64
C ARG A 154 -11.47 -9.30 -3.67
N SER A 155 -12.49 -8.95 -2.88
CA SER A 155 -12.36 -7.88 -1.87
C SER A 155 -11.27 -8.20 -0.86
N MET A 156 -11.26 -9.42 -0.29
CA MET A 156 -10.24 -9.82 0.67
C MET A 156 -8.83 -9.75 0.07
N ILE A 157 -8.68 -10.21 -1.18
CA ILE A 157 -7.39 -10.23 -1.85
C ILE A 157 -6.90 -8.82 -2.15
N LEU A 158 -7.73 -7.97 -2.77
CA LEU A 158 -7.30 -6.64 -3.21
C LEU A 158 -7.26 -5.59 -2.08
N ASP A 159 -8.03 -5.77 -1.01
CA ASP A 159 -8.03 -4.81 0.10
C ASP A 159 -7.01 -5.16 1.18
N ASP A 160 -6.77 -6.44 1.47
CA ASP A 160 -5.96 -6.84 2.62
C ASP A 160 -4.79 -7.76 2.28
N PHE A 161 -5.02 -8.83 1.50
CA PHE A 161 -3.96 -9.79 1.12
C PHE A 161 -2.94 -9.20 0.15
N ILE A 162 -3.31 -8.18 -0.63
CA ILE A 162 -2.43 -7.47 -1.57
C ILE A 162 -1.14 -7.00 -0.90
N HIS A 163 -1.21 -6.67 0.39
CA HIS A 163 -0.05 -6.29 1.16
C HIS A 163 0.93 -7.43 1.42
N VAL A 164 0.43 -8.65 1.58
CA VAL A 164 1.25 -9.87 1.66
C VAL A 164 1.87 -10.12 0.29
N VAL A 165 1.07 -10.14 -0.77
CA VAL A 165 1.52 -10.33 -2.17
C VAL A 165 2.63 -9.34 -2.53
N ASP A 166 2.40 -8.07 -2.26
CA ASP A 166 3.36 -7.00 -2.54
C ASP A 166 4.67 -7.14 -1.75
N THR A 167 4.56 -7.47 -0.45
CA THR A 167 5.74 -7.64 0.41
C THR A 167 6.59 -8.82 -0.05
N LEU A 168 5.97 -9.94 -0.46
CA LEU A 168 6.71 -11.07 -1.02
C LEU A 168 7.40 -10.69 -2.33
N ARG A 169 6.71 -10.00 -3.24
CA ARG A 169 7.31 -9.52 -4.50
C ARG A 169 8.48 -8.56 -4.26
N PHE A 170 8.32 -7.64 -3.30
CA PHE A 170 9.35 -6.68 -2.92
C PHE A 170 10.61 -7.37 -2.35
N LEU A 171 10.44 -8.45 -1.58
CA LEU A 171 11.55 -9.15 -0.94
C LEU A 171 12.14 -10.29 -1.77
N ALA A 172 11.47 -10.73 -2.84
CA ALA A 172 12.00 -11.80 -3.69
C ALA A 172 13.43 -11.45 -4.19
N PRO A 173 14.45 -12.30 -3.95
CA PRO A 173 15.82 -12.01 -4.33
C PRO A 173 16.08 -12.05 -5.84
N GLY A 174 15.18 -12.67 -6.60
CA GLY A 174 15.29 -12.84 -8.03
C GLY A 174 13.93 -13.08 -8.68
N PRO A 175 13.93 -13.49 -9.96
CA PRO A 175 12.71 -13.83 -10.68
C PRO A 175 11.87 -14.89 -9.95
N VAL A 176 10.55 -14.76 -10.06
CA VAL A 176 9.61 -15.77 -9.56
C VAL A 176 9.16 -16.61 -10.74
N ASP A 177 9.53 -17.89 -10.71
CA ASP A 177 9.29 -18.84 -11.81
C ASP A 177 8.14 -19.80 -11.49
N ASP A 178 7.83 -20.02 -10.21
CA ASP A 178 6.71 -20.84 -9.74
C ASP A 178 5.79 -20.06 -8.81
N VAL A 179 4.48 -20.25 -8.99
CA VAL A 179 3.43 -19.63 -8.18
C VAL A 179 2.37 -20.67 -7.87
N THR A 180 2.21 -20.98 -6.58
CA THR A 180 1.18 -21.91 -6.09
C THR A 180 0.23 -21.20 -5.14
N VAL A 181 -1.07 -21.43 -5.28
CA VAL A 181 -2.11 -20.86 -4.41
C VAL A 181 -2.92 -21.99 -3.79
N ARG A 182 -3.14 -21.92 -2.49
CA ARG A 182 -4.08 -22.79 -1.76
C ARG A 182 -5.02 -21.92 -0.95
N ALA A 183 -6.30 -22.25 -0.94
CA ALA A 183 -7.28 -21.51 -0.17
C ALA A 183 -8.37 -22.39 0.40
N ARG A 184 -9.06 -21.87 1.42
CA ARG A 184 -10.33 -22.41 1.89
C ARG A 184 -11.41 -21.35 1.72
N VAL A 185 -12.43 -21.68 0.94
CA VAL A 185 -13.65 -20.90 0.76
C VAL A 185 -14.81 -21.70 1.36
N GLU A 186 -15.66 -21.03 2.14
CA GLU A 186 -16.84 -21.64 2.75
C GLU A 186 -17.98 -20.63 2.74
N GLY A 187 -19.16 -21.03 2.27
CA GLY A 187 -20.30 -20.11 2.10
C GLY A 187 -20.03 -18.93 1.16
N GLY A 188 -19.10 -19.09 0.19
CA GLY A 188 -18.67 -18.02 -0.71
C GLY A 188 -17.68 -17.01 -0.10
N LEU A 189 -17.27 -17.21 1.15
CA LEU A 189 -16.33 -16.35 1.85
C LEU A 189 -14.96 -17.02 1.99
N LEU A 190 -13.90 -16.25 1.78
CA LEU A 190 -12.53 -16.70 1.89
C LEU A 190 -12.10 -16.73 3.36
N HIS A 191 -11.85 -17.94 3.88
CA HIS A 191 -11.44 -18.16 5.27
C HIS A 191 -9.92 -18.04 5.43
N HIS A 192 -9.16 -18.67 4.52
CA HIS A 192 -7.72 -18.47 4.46
C HIS A 192 -7.19 -18.64 3.04
N VAL A 193 -6.03 -18.04 2.79
CA VAL A 193 -5.25 -18.17 1.56
C VAL A 193 -3.77 -18.32 1.89
N VAL A 194 -3.10 -19.17 1.13
CA VAL A 194 -1.66 -19.39 1.13
C VAL A 194 -1.16 -19.19 -0.29
N LEU A 195 -0.19 -18.29 -0.45
CA LEU A 195 0.52 -18.02 -1.69
C LEU A 195 1.98 -18.48 -1.53
N GLN A 196 2.46 -19.33 -2.42
CA GLN A 196 3.87 -19.65 -2.57
C GLN A 196 4.40 -18.99 -3.84
N LEU A 197 5.52 -18.30 -3.71
CA LEU A 197 6.36 -17.87 -4.82
C LEU A 197 7.70 -18.58 -4.69
N ALA A 198 8.24 -19.10 -5.78
CA ALA A 198 9.59 -19.70 -5.78
C ALA A 198 10.37 -19.31 -7.04
N GLY A 199 11.69 -19.31 -6.90
CA GLY A 199 12.65 -19.05 -7.96
C GLY A 199 14.00 -19.65 -7.60
N ASP A 200 15.04 -19.34 -8.37
CA ASP A 200 16.37 -19.90 -8.13
C ASP A 200 16.92 -19.51 -6.75
N GLY A 201 17.13 -20.52 -5.89
CA GLY A 201 17.69 -20.33 -4.55
C GLY A 201 16.76 -19.70 -3.51
N PHE A 202 15.46 -19.53 -3.77
CA PHE A 202 14.53 -19.03 -2.74
C PHE A 202 13.11 -19.57 -2.80
N THR A 203 12.42 -19.50 -1.66
CA THR A 203 10.97 -19.73 -1.54
C THR A 203 10.35 -18.69 -0.63
N ALA A 204 9.19 -18.17 -1.01
CA ALA A 204 8.45 -17.17 -0.27
C ALA A 204 7.00 -17.63 -0.06
N LEU A 205 6.55 -17.69 1.20
CA LEU A 205 5.21 -18.11 1.60
C LEU A 205 4.46 -16.94 2.23
N GLY A 206 3.28 -16.64 1.70
CA GLY A 206 2.37 -15.61 2.17
C GLY A 206 1.09 -16.23 2.67
N VAL A 207 0.69 -15.94 3.90
CA VAL A 207 -0.49 -16.52 4.54
C VAL A 207 -1.38 -15.42 5.08
N MET A 208 -2.68 -15.57 4.86
CA MET A 208 -3.69 -14.81 5.57
C MET A 208 -4.81 -15.74 6.01
N ASN A 209 -5.00 -15.84 7.33
CA ASN A 209 -6.14 -16.50 7.95
C ASN A 209 -7.09 -15.45 8.56
N ARG A 210 -8.35 -15.48 8.13
CA ARG A 210 -9.41 -14.55 8.57
C ARG A 210 -10.08 -14.98 9.88
N LEU A 211 -9.85 -16.22 10.30
CA LEU A 211 -10.39 -16.85 11.50
C LEU A 211 -9.25 -17.31 12.42
N SER A 212 -8.21 -16.49 12.57
CA SER A 212 -6.98 -16.87 13.28
C SER A 212 -7.04 -16.69 14.80
N GLY A 213 -8.06 -16.01 15.32
CA GLY A 213 -8.13 -15.62 16.73
C GLY A 213 -7.18 -14.49 17.14
N SER A 214 -6.29 -14.04 16.24
CA SER A 214 -5.36 -12.91 16.42
C SER A 214 -5.38 -12.00 15.20
N ALA A 215 -5.30 -10.69 15.44
CA ALA A 215 -5.04 -9.69 14.41
C ALA A 215 -3.55 -9.34 14.46
N GLU A 216 -2.76 -9.96 13.60
CA GLU A 216 -1.30 -9.92 13.65
C GLU A 216 -0.70 -9.87 12.25
N GLU A 217 0.54 -9.39 12.18
CA GLU A 217 1.34 -9.34 10.98
C GLU A 217 2.78 -9.73 11.32
N ILE A 218 3.30 -10.78 10.69
CA ILE A 218 4.62 -11.34 11.00
C ILE A 218 5.36 -11.56 9.68
N LEU A 219 6.51 -10.92 9.54
CA LEU A 219 7.45 -11.22 8.46
C LEU A 219 8.66 -11.95 9.03
N GLU A 220 9.14 -12.94 8.31
CA GLU A 220 10.39 -13.62 8.57
C GLU A 220 11.17 -13.74 7.27
N VAL A 221 12.47 -13.45 7.33
CA VAL A 221 13.44 -13.75 6.27
C VAL A 221 14.59 -14.53 6.88
N SER A 222 15.04 -15.59 6.22
CA SER A 222 16.12 -16.43 6.71
C SER A 222 16.97 -17.02 5.59
N GLY A 223 18.21 -17.35 5.93
CA GLY A 223 19.22 -17.92 5.04
C GLY A 223 20.60 -17.78 5.67
N GLN A 224 21.56 -18.58 5.21
CA GLN A 224 22.97 -18.50 5.64
C GLN A 224 23.15 -18.45 7.18
N ASP A 225 22.43 -19.31 7.92
CA ASP A 225 22.46 -19.41 9.39
C ASP A 225 22.08 -18.12 10.15
N THR A 226 21.30 -17.25 9.49
CA THR A 226 20.74 -16.04 10.07
C THR A 226 19.25 -15.93 9.80
N LYS A 227 18.53 -15.23 10.67
CA LYS A 227 17.11 -14.96 10.50
C LYS A 227 16.74 -13.60 11.08
N ARG A 228 15.85 -12.89 10.40
CA ARG A 228 15.17 -11.71 10.93
C ARG A 228 13.67 -11.94 10.94
N GLN A 229 13.05 -11.71 12.10
CA GLN A 229 11.60 -11.69 12.27
C GLN A 229 11.16 -10.26 12.59
N VAL A 230 10.03 -9.83 12.03
CA VAL A 230 9.41 -8.54 12.27
C VAL A 230 7.95 -8.75 12.65
N LEU A 231 7.62 -8.46 13.90
CA LEU A 231 6.28 -8.59 14.46
C LEU A 231 5.56 -7.23 14.47
N ASN A 232 4.38 -7.20 13.85
CA ASN A 232 3.47 -6.06 13.75
C ASN A 232 4.14 -4.77 13.28
N LEU A 233 5.16 -4.88 12.43
CA LEU A 233 6.00 -3.76 11.95
C LEU A 233 6.70 -2.98 13.09
N ALA A 234 6.71 -3.49 14.32
CA ALA A 234 7.11 -2.75 15.53
C ALA A 234 8.29 -3.39 16.27
N GLU A 235 8.32 -4.71 16.33
CA GLU A 235 9.37 -5.47 17.00
C GLU A 235 10.16 -6.23 15.96
N VAL A 236 11.50 -6.15 16.04
CA VAL A 236 12.43 -6.87 15.18
C VAL A 236 13.23 -7.82 16.06
N VAL A 237 13.26 -9.09 15.70
CA VAL A 237 14.06 -10.13 16.35
C VAL A 237 15.08 -10.64 15.35
N ASP A 238 16.36 -10.42 15.64
CA ASP A 238 17.47 -10.96 14.84
C ASP A 238 18.03 -12.21 15.51
N HIS A 239 18.24 -13.27 14.72
CA HIS A 239 18.78 -14.55 15.13
C HIS A 239 20.11 -14.81 14.42
N LYS A 240 21.13 -15.12 15.21
CA LYS A 240 22.44 -15.67 14.78
C LYS A 240 22.97 -16.55 15.91
N GLY A 241 22.26 -17.66 16.16
CA GLY A 241 22.32 -18.39 17.43
C GLY A 241 21.36 -17.80 18.47
N GLN A 242 21.84 -16.92 19.35
CA GLN A 242 20.99 -16.28 20.37
C GLN A 242 20.20 -15.09 19.80
N PRO A 243 18.90 -14.96 20.10
CA PRO A 243 18.08 -13.88 19.56
C PRO A 243 18.38 -12.54 20.24
N THR A 244 18.35 -11.46 19.45
CA THR A 244 18.33 -10.09 19.95
C THR A 244 17.03 -9.40 19.55
N VAL A 245 16.41 -8.69 20.49
CA VAL A 245 15.12 -8.03 20.28
C VAL A 245 15.31 -6.53 20.25
N ARG A 246 14.81 -5.88 19.19
CA ARG A 246 14.69 -4.43 19.08
C ARG A 246 13.23 -4.06 18.96
N ARG A 247 12.75 -3.25 19.89
CA ARG A 247 11.40 -2.69 19.86
C ARG A 247 11.42 -1.28 19.32
N ARG A 248 10.32 -0.88 18.71
CA ARG A 248 10.05 0.52 18.41
C ARG A 248 10.21 1.37 19.67
N GLY A 249 10.85 2.53 19.56
CA GLY A 249 10.85 3.52 20.62
C GLY A 249 9.46 4.10 20.87
N ASP A 250 9.18 4.47 22.12
CA ASP A 250 7.86 4.91 22.58
C ASP A 250 7.29 6.07 21.74
N TRP A 251 8.17 7.01 21.37
CA TRP A 251 7.81 8.25 20.66
C TRP A 251 7.84 8.15 19.13
N VAL A 252 8.08 6.98 18.55
CA VAL A 252 8.06 6.82 17.08
C VAL A 252 6.62 6.85 16.58
N PRO A 253 6.22 7.75 15.67
CA PRO A 253 4.84 7.78 15.16
C PRO A 253 4.45 6.49 14.43
N VAL A 254 3.18 6.11 14.50
CA VAL A 254 2.64 4.94 13.76
C VAL A 254 2.84 5.09 12.25
N ALA A 255 2.73 6.31 11.71
CA ALA A 255 3.00 6.58 10.30
C ALA A 255 4.43 6.21 9.90
N ARG A 256 5.43 6.54 10.73
CA ARG A 256 6.82 6.16 10.53
C ARG A 256 7.04 4.65 10.70
N GLN A 257 6.44 4.05 11.72
CA GLN A 257 6.52 2.59 11.95
C GLN A 257 6.02 1.80 10.73
N ARG A 258 4.87 2.20 10.18
CA ARG A 258 4.23 1.52 9.06
C ARG A 258 4.75 1.95 7.69
N GLY A 259 5.78 2.80 7.61
CA GLY A 259 6.34 3.25 6.33
C GLY A 259 5.52 4.30 5.58
N ILE A 260 4.44 4.83 6.18
CA ILE A 260 3.57 5.84 5.56
C ILE A 260 4.33 7.16 5.41
N GLU A 261 5.02 7.60 6.45
CA GLU A 261 5.80 8.84 6.41
C GLU A 261 6.85 8.78 5.30
N GLN A 262 7.58 7.68 5.25
CA GLN A 262 8.68 7.45 4.32
C GLN A 262 8.20 7.38 2.87
N VAL A 263 7.11 6.67 2.59
CA VAL A 263 6.59 6.56 1.22
C VAL A 263 5.98 7.87 0.73
N VAL A 264 5.36 8.65 1.62
CA VAL A 264 4.88 10.02 1.33
C VAL A 264 6.05 10.93 1.00
N LEU A 265 7.09 10.94 1.85
CA LEU A 265 8.28 11.76 1.63
C LEU A 265 9.01 11.39 0.34
N ALA A 266 9.19 10.09 0.08
CA ALA A 266 9.82 9.61 -1.16
C ALA A 266 9.05 10.08 -2.42
N PHE A 267 7.72 10.06 -2.38
CA PHE A 267 6.89 10.58 -3.47
C PHE A 267 7.04 12.10 -3.63
N LEU A 268 6.93 12.86 -2.54
CA LEU A 268 7.06 14.32 -2.56
C LEU A 268 8.45 14.78 -3.01
N ASP A 269 9.51 14.09 -2.59
CA ASP A 269 10.88 14.38 -2.98
C ASP A 269 11.12 14.08 -4.47
N ALA A 270 10.53 13.01 -5.00
CA ALA A 270 10.56 12.73 -6.44
C ALA A 270 9.88 13.85 -7.24
N VAL A 271 8.71 14.33 -6.79
CA VAL A 271 8.02 15.47 -7.42
C VAL A 271 8.88 16.73 -7.39
N ARG A 272 9.46 17.08 -6.24
CA ARG A 272 10.37 18.24 -6.11
C ARG A 272 11.59 18.15 -7.02
N ALA A 273 12.12 16.94 -7.21
CA ALA A 273 13.26 16.69 -8.07
C ALA A 273 12.89 16.57 -9.57
N GLY A 274 11.61 16.65 -9.94
CA GLY A 274 11.15 16.41 -11.30
C GLY A 274 11.35 14.96 -11.78
N LYS A 275 11.53 14.01 -10.85
CA LYS A 275 11.70 12.60 -11.15
C LYS A 275 10.34 11.94 -11.38
N VAL A 276 10.15 11.38 -12.57
CA VAL A 276 8.95 10.61 -12.91
C VAL A 276 9.01 9.22 -12.28
N LEU A 277 7.98 8.87 -11.50
CA LEU A 277 7.82 7.55 -10.89
C LEU A 277 6.88 6.69 -11.73
N SER A 278 7.25 5.44 -11.96
CA SER A 278 6.42 4.46 -12.68
C SER A 278 5.61 3.59 -11.71
N ALA A 279 4.36 3.33 -12.07
CA ALA A 279 3.48 2.39 -11.38
C ALA A 279 3.58 0.95 -11.91
N ARG A 280 4.49 0.63 -12.84
CA ARG A 280 4.62 -0.73 -13.40
C ARG A 280 4.83 -1.80 -12.35
N ASP A 281 5.66 -1.53 -11.35
CA ASP A 281 5.89 -2.52 -10.31
C ASP A 281 4.66 -2.72 -9.41
N ALA A 282 3.84 -1.67 -9.20
CA ALA A 282 2.56 -1.80 -8.53
C ALA A 282 1.55 -2.60 -9.38
N LEU A 283 1.55 -2.40 -10.71
CA LEU A 283 0.71 -3.15 -11.64
C LEU A 283 1.03 -4.65 -11.60
N ALA A 284 2.30 -5.02 -11.57
CA ALA A 284 2.72 -6.41 -11.44
C ALA A 284 2.26 -7.06 -10.10
N THR A 285 2.06 -6.28 -9.04
CA THR A 285 1.40 -6.78 -7.81
C THR A 285 -0.07 -7.08 -8.07
N HIS A 286 -0.77 -6.19 -8.78
CA HIS A 286 -2.18 -6.41 -9.14
C HIS A 286 -2.33 -7.62 -10.06
N GLU A 287 -1.48 -7.78 -11.08
CA GLU A 287 -1.45 -8.97 -11.95
C GLU A 287 -1.33 -10.28 -11.14
N LEU A 288 -0.42 -10.30 -10.15
CA LEU A 288 -0.29 -11.44 -9.26
C LEU A 288 -1.53 -11.64 -8.37
N CYS A 289 -2.12 -10.56 -7.84
CA CYS A 289 -3.39 -10.64 -7.11
C CYS A 289 -4.52 -11.21 -7.98
N GLU A 290 -4.62 -10.84 -9.26
CA GLU A 290 -5.63 -11.42 -10.17
C GLU A 290 -5.41 -12.93 -10.37
N ARG A 291 -4.14 -13.37 -10.47
CA ARG A 291 -3.82 -14.80 -10.52
C ARG A 291 -4.28 -15.51 -9.24
N VAL A 292 -4.09 -14.90 -8.07
CA VAL A 292 -4.59 -15.43 -6.80
C VAL A 292 -6.12 -15.49 -6.79
N VAL A 293 -6.81 -14.42 -7.21
CA VAL A 293 -8.29 -14.40 -7.28
C VAL A 293 -8.81 -15.55 -8.14
N ARG A 294 -8.26 -15.72 -9.36
CA ARG A 294 -8.67 -16.79 -10.28
C ARG A 294 -8.43 -18.18 -9.67
N ALA A 295 -7.25 -18.41 -9.10
CA ALA A 295 -6.92 -19.69 -8.48
C ALA A 295 -7.82 -20.02 -7.27
N VAL A 296 -8.22 -19.03 -6.47
CA VAL A 296 -9.18 -19.22 -5.37
C VAL A 296 -10.57 -19.55 -5.90
N GLN A 297 -11.03 -18.87 -6.95
CA GLN A 297 -12.32 -19.13 -7.57
C GLN A 297 -12.41 -20.53 -8.19
N GLU A 298 -11.33 -20.99 -8.84
CA GLU A 298 -11.23 -22.35 -9.39
C GLU A 298 -11.23 -23.44 -8.31
N GLN A 299 -10.74 -23.15 -7.10
CA GLN A 299 -10.75 -24.09 -5.96
C GLN A 299 -12.07 -24.13 -5.19
N GLY A 300 -12.87 -23.06 -5.30
CA GLY A 300 -14.17 -22.93 -4.64
C GLY A 300 -15.36 -23.34 -5.50
N ALA A 301 -15.15 -23.57 -6.80
CA ALA A 301 -16.12 -24.14 -7.74
C ALA A 301 -16.15 -25.67 -7.63
#